data_AF-A0ABD6SCZ6-F1
#
_entry.id   AF-A0ABD6SCZ6-F1
#
_cell.length_a   1.000
_cell.length_b   1.000
_cell.length_c   1.000
_cell.angle_alpha   90.00
_cell.angle_beta   90.00
_cell.angle_gamma   90.00
#
_symmetry.space_group_name_H-M   'P 1'
#
loop_
_entity.id
_entity.type
_entity.pdbx_description
1 polymer ?
#
loop_
_entity_poly.entity_id
_entity_poly.type
_entity_poly.pdbx_seq_one_letter_code
_entity_poly.pdbx_strand_id
1 'polypeptide(L)'
;MSGNVINVGLYGGKSIFGGRETPLEASVISCDMCKECSFYQNNQCLAVRSVAGTGCKFGRVETKKGYTSRARKYWAFKDKWRSHEMYNKLQHPPEKLGKIGEYVVFPYPYVYIETEESGEVKVENPTFGRQKFYIPTKAFTVDFIYQVCKFRPQAMMGGEIREHQKETVPLFLAHLEEVFPALFEKFVATYAEYNVKPEYVGRKVLLKTLQPSYVEYKSRDYPKFNEKWYWDGELLTYDSGYLKLGASVTKDYEVVVLKIRPADGAVVTVSDNDQVTKDTVFVD
;
A
#
# COMPACT_ATOMS: atom_id res chain seq x y z
N MET A 1 9.27 6.56 -28.47
CA MET A 1 9.46 7.41 -27.28
C MET A 1 9.80 6.47 -26.11
N SER A 2 11.03 6.57 -25.61
CA SER A 2 11.57 5.76 -24.52
C SER A 2 11.38 6.51 -23.21
N GLY A 3 10.39 6.13 -22.40
CA GLY A 3 10.20 6.76 -21.11
C GLY A 3 11.36 6.53 -20.16
N ASN A 4 11.54 7.43 -19.19
CA ASN A 4 12.60 7.31 -18.18
C ASN A 4 12.42 6.00 -17.39
N VAL A 5 13.50 5.24 -17.24
CA VAL A 5 13.50 4.04 -16.40
C VAL A 5 13.32 4.48 -14.95
N ILE A 6 12.29 3.98 -14.29
CA ILE A 6 11.94 4.33 -12.91
C ILE A 6 12.18 3.20 -11.91
N ASN A 7 12.29 1.95 -12.37
CA ASN A 7 12.60 0.82 -11.50
C ASN A 7 13.15 -0.36 -12.31
N VAL A 8 14.06 -1.12 -11.70
CA VAL A 8 14.50 -2.43 -12.19
C VAL A 8 14.30 -3.46 -11.08
N GLY A 9 13.53 -4.50 -11.36
CA GLY A 9 13.30 -5.64 -10.46
C GLY A 9 13.86 -6.94 -11.03
N LEU A 10 14.42 -7.80 -10.17
CA LEU A 10 14.85 -9.15 -10.54
C LEU A 10 13.87 -10.19 -9.98
N TYR A 11 13.44 -11.11 -10.82
CA TYR A 11 12.43 -12.13 -10.47
C TYR A 11 12.82 -13.51 -10.99
N GLY A 12 12.32 -14.57 -10.34
CA GLY A 12 12.66 -15.94 -10.69
C GLY A 12 14.01 -16.38 -10.12
N GLY A 13 14.65 -17.35 -10.78
CA GLY A 13 15.86 -17.98 -10.29
C GLY A 13 15.58 -19.12 -9.30
N LYS A 14 16.60 -19.52 -8.56
CA LYS A 14 16.51 -20.64 -7.62
C LYS A 14 15.62 -20.28 -6.43
N SER A 15 14.49 -20.96 -6.30
CA SER A 15 13.60 -20.83 -5.14
C SER A 15 14.30 -21.25 -3.85
N ILE A 16 14.09 -20.49 -2.78
CA ILE A 16 14.54 -20.81 -1.41
C ILE A 16 13.60 -21.81 -0.70
N PHE A 17 12.37 -21.98 -1.20
CA PHE A 17 11.35 -22.84 -0.60
C PHE A 17 11.14 -24.17 -1.37
N GLY A 18 12.10 -24.54 -2.23
CA GLY A 18 11.95 -25.66 -3.15
C GLY A 18 11.07 -25.33 -4.37
N GLY A 19 11.04 -26.22 -5.35
CA GLY A 19 10.31 -26.05 -6.62
C GLY A 19 11.20 -25.95 -7.86
N ARG A 20 10.57 -25.96 -9.03
CA ARG A 20 11.27 -25.88 -10.33
C ARG A 20 11.88 -24.50 -10.50
N GLU A 21 13.20 -24.45 -10.67
CA GLU A 21 13.92 -23.22 -10.99
C GLU A 21 13.44 -22.64 -12.32
N THR A 22 13.21 -21.33 -12.35
CA THR A 22 12.97 -20.55 -13.57
C THR A 22 14.20 -19.69 -13.89
N PRO A 23 14.41 -19.32 -15.17
CA PRO A 23 15.43 -18.34 -15.51
C PRO A 23 15.22 -17.04 -14.74
N LEU A 24 16.30 -16.42 -14.27
CA LEU A 24 16.25 -15.08 -13.69
C LEU A 24 15.85 -14.08 -14.76
N GLU A 25 14.87 -13.23 -14.46
CA GLU A 25 14.37 -12.19 -15.34
C GLU A 25 14.61 -10.82 -14.72
N ALA A 26 14.98 -9.85 -15.57
CA ALA A 26 15.02 -8.45 -15.18
C ALA A 26 13.79 -7.73 -15.77
N SER A 27 12.99 -7.14 -14.90
CA SER A 27 11.84 -6.32 -15.25
C SER A 27 12.25 -4.85 -15.20
N VAL A 28 12.37 -4.21 -16.35
CA VAL A 28 12.71 -2.78 -16.48
C VAL A 28 11.41 -2.01 -16.66
N ILE A 29 11.14 -1.08 -15.75
CA ILE A 29 9.91 -0.29 -15.73
C ILE A 29 10.24 1.13 -16.16
N SER A 30 9.50 1.63 -17.13
CA SER A 30 9.56 3.02 -17.61
C SER A 30 8.19 3.66 -17.56
N CYS A 31 8.12 4.95 -17.25
CA CYS A 31 6.85 5.68 -17.16
C CYS A 31 7.06 7.17 -17.38
N ASP A 32 6.29 7.77 -18.29
CA ASP A 32 6.33 9.22 -18.55
C ASP A 32 5.45 10.02 -17.58
N MET A 33 4.48 9.36 -16.95
CA MET A 33 3.54 9.96 -15.98
C MET A 33 4.04 9.91 -14.54
N CYS A 34 5.30 9.53 -14.29
CA CYS A 34 5.79 9.28 -12.92
C CYS A 34 5.75 10.54 -12.04
N LYS A 35 5.96 11.74 -12.61
CA LYS A 35 5.92 13.01 -11.87
C LYS A 35 4.51 13.39 -11.39
N GLU A 36 3.48 12.93 -12.10
CA GLU A 36 2.07 13.20 -11.81
C GLU A 36 1.36 11.99 -11.19
N CYS A 37 2.13 11.06 -10.61
CA CYS A 37 1.65 9.81 -10.04
C CYS A 37 1.78 9.83 -8.52
N SER A 38 0.66 9.75 -7.80
CA SER A 38 0.65 9.73 -6.34
C SER A 38 1.40 8.51 -5.77
N PHE A 39 1.32 7.36 -6.44
CA PHE A 39 2.07 6.17 -6.02
C PHE A 39 3.59 6.38 -6.12
N TYR A 40 4.06 7.02 -7.19
CA TYR A 40 5.49 7.24 -7.40
C TYR A 40 6.10 8.16 -6.34
N GLN A 41 5.34 9.20 -5.94
CA GLN A 41 5.72 10.09 -4.84
C GLN A 41 5.93 9.34 -3.51
N ASN A 42 5.23 8.22 -3.32
CA ASN A 42 5.34 7.33 -2.17
C ASN A 42 6.33 6.17 -2.37
N ASN A 43 7.27 6.26 -3.33
CA ASN A 43 8.19 5.17 -3.70
C ASN A 43 7.49 3.86 -4.11
N GLN A 44 6.29 3.98 -4.68
CA GLN A 44 5.49 2.84 -5.13
C GLN A 44 5.20 2.90 -6.63
N CYS A 45 4.90 1.76 -7.25
CA CYS A 45 4.48 1.70 -8.64
C CYS A 45 3.63 0.45 -8.95
N LEU A 46 2.46 0.66 -9.53
CA LEU A 46 1.53 -0.40 -9.93
C LEU A 46 2.10 -1.35 -10.99
N ALA A 47 3.15 -0.94 -11.71
CA ALA A 47 3.82 -1.77 -12.72
C ALA A 47 4.88 -2.72 -12.13
N VAL A 48 5.22 -2.58 -10.83
CA VAL A 48 6.06 -3.55 -10.12
C VAL A 48 5.27 -4.85 -9.99
N ARG A 49 5.90 -6.00 -10.28
CA ARG A 49 5.21 -7.30 -10.24
C ARG A 49 4.71 -7.60 -8.83
N SER A 50 3.45 -8.02 -8.72
CA SER A 50 2.86 -8.61 -7.51
C SER A 50 2.04 -9.85 -7.89
N VAL A 51 1.81 -10.75 -6.92
CA VAL A 51 1.23 -12.09 -7.16
C VAL A 51 -0.18 -12.02 -7.77
N ALA A 52 -0.94 -10.96 -7.48
CA ALA A 52 -2.30 -10.75 -7.97
C ALA A 52 -2.52 -9.34 -8.57
N GLY A 53 -1.44 -8.59 -8.81
CA GLY A 53 -1.55 -7.21 -9.27
C GLY A 53 -1.89 -7.12 -10.75
N THR A 54 -2.90 -6.31 -11.06
CA THR A 54 -3.10 -5.78 -12.41
C THR A 54 -2.04 -4.72 -12.68
N GLY A 55 -1.42 -4.78 -13.86
CA GLY A 55 -0.38 -3.83 -14.27
C GLY A 55 -0.87 -2.36 -14.30
N CYS A 56 0.05 -1.45 -14.59
CA CYS A 56 -0.28 -0.03 -14.75
C CYS A 56 -0.69 0.27 -16.19
N LYS A 57 -1.75 1.06 -16.41
CA LYS A 57 -2.16 1.54 -17.75
C LYS A 57 -1.08 2.40 -18.43
N PHE A 58 -0.29 3.13 -17.63
CA PHE A 58 0.70 4.09 -18.12
C PHE A 58 2.15 3.57 -18.03
N GLY A 59 2.41 2.63 -17.12
CA GLY A 59 3.75 2.08 -16.91
C GLY A 59 4.06 1.01 -17.95
N ARG A 60 5.20 1.14 -18.63
CA ARG A 60 5.69 0.12 -19.56
C ARG A 60 6.69 -0.78 -18.86
N VAL A 61 6.46 -2.09 -18.96
CA VAL A 61 7.36 -3.12 -18.43
C VAL A 61 8.04 -3.84 -19.59
N GLU A 62 9.37 -3.80 -19.61
CA GLU A 62 10.17 -4.64 -20.49
C GLU A 62 10.84 -5.74 -19.68
N THR A 63 10.55 -7.00 -20.02
CA THR A 63 11.20 -8.15 -19.37
C THR A 63 12.39 -8.61 -20.21
N LYS A 64 13.59 -8.51 -19.64
CA LYS A 64 14.80 -9.11 -20.20
C LYS A 64 14.97 -10.51 -19.62
N LYS A 65 14.84 -11.51 -20.48
CA LYS A 65 15.02 -12.91 -20.11
C LYS A 65 16.50 -13.21 -19.86
N GLY A 66 16.82 -13.69 -18.66
CA GLY A 66 18.17 -14.10 -18.28
C GLY A 66 18.34 -15.61 -18.32
N TYR A 67 19.01 -16.14 -17.30
CA TYR A 67 19.49 -17.52 -17.28
C TYR A 67 19.12 -18.23 -15.97
N THR A 68 19.20 -19.56 -15.95
CA THR A 68 19.13 -20.34 -14.69
C THR A 68 20.48 -20.29 -13.95
N SER A 69 20.49 -20.60 -12.66
CA SER A 69 21.67 -20.53 -11.78
C SER A 69 22.85 -21.38 -12.23
N ARG A 70 22.61 -22.45 -12.98
CA ARG A 70 23.66 -23.31 -13.55
C ARG A 70 24.36 -22.72 -14.76
N ALA A 71 23.80 -21.70 -15.39
CA ALA A 71 24.39 -21.09 -16.57
C ALA A 71 25.57 -20.20 -16.19
N ARG A 72 26.68 -20.29 -16.95
CA ARG A 72 27.88 -19.46 -16.73
C ARG A 72 27.60 -17.95 -16.72
N LYS A 73 26.61 -17.49 -17.50
CA LYS A 73 26.23 -16.07 -17.63
C LYS A 73 25.28 -15.57 -16.54
N TYR A 74 24.84 -16.44 -15.61
CA TYR A 74 23.86 -16.10 -14.58
C TYR A 74 24.32 -14.95 -13.69
N TRP A 75 25.52 -15.07 -13.10
CA TRP A 75 26.05 -14.07 -12.17
C TRP A 75 26.31 -12.74 -12.87
N ALA A 76 26.91 -12.75 -14.05
CA ALA A 76 27.11 -11.55 -14.85
C ALA A 76 25.78 -10.83 -15.19
N PHE A 77 24.72 -11.58 -15.52
CA PHE A 77 23.40 -11.00 -15.75
C PHE A 77 22.82 -10.39 -14.46
N LYS A 78 22.90 -11.13 -13.35
CA LYS A 78 22.38 -10.69 -12.05
C LYS A 78 23.09 -9.42 -11.57
N ASP A 79 24.42 -9.38 -11.65
CA ASP A 79 25.23 -8.26 -11.19
C ASP A 79 24.98 -7.00 -12.02
N LYS A 80 24.88 -7.15 -13.36
CA LYS A 80 24.52 -6.05 -14.27
C LYS A 80 23.24 -5.32 -13.86
N TRP A 81 22.21 -6.06 -13.46
CA TRP A 81 20.92 -5.44 -13.11
C TRP A 81 20.86 -4.98 -11.66
N ARG A 82 21.62 -5.62 -10.76
CA ARG A 82 21.77 -5.16 -9.37
C ARG A 82 22.54 -3.85 -9.25
N SER A 83 23.48 -3.61 -10.16
CA SER A 83 24.26 -2.37 -10.20
C SER A 83 23.54 -1.22 -10.91
N HIS A 84 22.35 -1.46 -11.48
CA HIS A 84 21.57 -0.42 -12.12
C HIS A 84 21.10 0.61 -11.07
N GLU A 85 21.20 1.90 -11.38
CA GLU A 85 20.86 3.00 -10.45
C GLU A 85 19.44 2.87 -9.88
N MET A 86 18.50 2.50 -10.74
CA MET A 86 17.08 2.29 -10.40
C MET A 86 16.74 0.88 -9.87
N TYR A 87 17.73 0.10 -9.46
CA TYR A 87 17.49 -1.25 -8.93
C TYR A 87 16.70 -1.21 -7.61
N ASN A 88 15.53 -1.87 -7.62
CA ASN A 88 14.66 -2.07 -6.46
C ASN A 88 14.30 -0.78 -5.70
N LYS A 89 14.12 0.33 -6.42
CA LYS A 89 13.76 1.63 -5.83
C LYS A 89 12.28 1.74 -5.50
N LEU A 90 11.42 0.97 -6.19
CA LEU A 90 9.98 1.04 -6.04
C LEU A 90 9.40 -0.30 -5.61
N GLN A 91 8.33 -0.23 -4.81
CA GLN A 91 7.54 -1.39 -4.39
C GLN A 91 6.16 -1.36 -5.03
N HIS A 92 5.47 -2.51 -5.07
CA HIS A 92 4.06 -2.52 -5.49
C HIS A 92 3.22 -1.86 -4.38
N PRO A 93 2.34 -0.90 -4.71
CA PRO A 93 1.48 -0.28 -3.70
C PRO A 93 0.43 -1.27 -3.20
N PRO A 94 -0.12 -1.05 -2.01
CA PRO A 94 -1.34 -1.72 -1.59
C PRO A 94 -2.56 -1.32 -2.44
N GLU A 95 -3.72 -1.95 -2.20
CA GLU A 95 -4.98 -1.64 -2.88
C GLU A 95 -5.56 -0.30 -2.36
N LYS A 96 -4.99 0.81 -2.85
CA LYS A 96 -5.26 2.17 -2.40
C LYS A 96 -5.68 3.11 -3.54
N LEU A 97 -6.62 4.02 -3.27
CA LEU A 97 -6.99 5.09 -4.21
C LEU A 97 -5.74 5.88 -4.59
N GLY A 98 -5.63 6.28 -5.85
CA GLY A 98 -4.53 7.12 -6.28
C GLY A 98 -4.88 8.01 -7.44
N LYS A 99 -3.94 8.87 -7.81
CA LYS A 99 -4.05 9.78 -8.93
C LYS A 99 -2.85 9.59 -9.85
N ILE A 100 -3.12 9.51 -11.15
CA ILE A 100 -2.09 9.49 -12.21
C ILE A 100 -2.54 10.46 -13.30
N GLY A 101 -1.91 11.63 -13.35
CA GLY A 101 -2.31 12.72 -14.26
C GLY A 101 -3.77 13.09 -14.10
N GLU A 102 -4.53 13.01 -15.19
CA GLU A 102 -5.97 13.30 -15.22
C GLU A 102 -6.87 12.11 -14.82
N TYR A 103 -6.31 11.01 -14.30
CA TYR A 103 -7.08 9.83 -13.90
C TYR A 103 -6.99 9.54 -12.41
N VAL A 104 -8.12 9.11 -11.86
CA VAL A 104 -8.22 8.47 -10.55
C VAL A 104 -8.08 6.96 -10.74
N VAL A 105 -7.19 6.36 -9.98
CA VAL A 105 -7.03 4.91 -9.90
C VAL A 105 -7.92 4.40 -8.78
N PHE A 106 -8.90 3.57 -9.13
CA PHE A 106 -9.89 3.02 -8.22
C PHE A 106 -9.72 1.49 -8.15
N PRO A 107 -9.03 0.96 -7.11
CA PRO A 107 -8.70 -0.46 -6.99
C PRO A 107 -9.60 -1.21 -5.99
N TYR A 108 -10.84 -0.76 -5.77
CA TYR A 108 -11.70 -1.37 -4.76
C TYR A 108 -12.44 -2.60 -5.29
N PRO A 109 -12.59 -3.65 -4.45
CA PRO A 109 -13.34 -4.83 -4.82
C PRO A 109 -14.86 -4.56 -4.85
N TYR A 110 -15.61 -5.55 -5.32
CA TYR A 110 -17.08 -5.60 -5.30
C TYR A 110 -17.82 -4.55 -6.13
N VAL A 111 -17.08 -3.67 -6.81
CA VAL A 111 -17.63 -2.65 -7.70
C VAL A 111 -17.04 -2.84 -9.09
N TYR A 112 -17.91 -2.88 -10.09
CA TYR A 112 -17.51 -2.71 -11.48
C TYR A 112 -17.80 -1.28 -11.93
N ILE A 113 -16.88 -0.67 -12.67
CA ILE A 113 -17.07 0.68 -13.20
C ILE A 113 -17.16 0.60 -14.71
N GLU A 114 -18.32 0.96 -15.25
CA GLU A 114 -18.57 1.07 -16.68
C GLU A 114 -18.49 2.53 -17.11
N THR A 115 -17.88 2.81 -18.25
CA THR A 115 -17.88 4.15 -18.87
C THR A 115 -18.71 4.07 -20.14
N GLU A 116 -19.82 4.81 -20.17
CA GLU A 116 -20.70 4.86 -21.34
C GLU A 116 -20.09 5.73 -22.44
N GLU A 117 -20.61 5.60 -23.67
CA GLU A 117 -20.21 6.42 -24.82
C GLU A 117 -20.42 7.92 -24.58
N SER A 118 -21.35 8.28 -23.70
CA SER A 118 -21.62 9.66 -23.24
C SER A 118 -20.51 10.23 -22.34
N GLY A 119 -19.59 9.39 -21.85
CA GLY A 119 -18.60 9.72 -20.83
C GLY A 119 -19.11 9.64 -19.40
N GLU A 120 -20.38 9.25 -19.20
CA GLU A 120 -20.93 8.95 -17.87
C GLU A 120 -20.30 7.66 -17.32
N VAL A 121 -20.07 7.65 -16.00
CA VAL A 121 -19.44 6.53 -15.30
C VAL A 121 -20.46 5.93 -14.34
N LYS A 122 -20.75 4.63 -14.50
CA LYS A 122 -21.75 3.90 -13.72
C LYS A 122 -21.12 2.83 -12.84
N VAL A 123 -21.80 2.56 -11.72
CA VAL A 123 -21.42 1.57 -10.71
C VAL A 123 -22.28 0.33 -10.90
N GLU A 124 -21.65 -0.79 -11.20
CA GLU A 124 -22.29 -2.06 -11.53
C GLU A 124 -21.81 -3.21 -10.64
N ASN A 125 -22.53 -4.33 -10.69
CA ASN A 125 -22.17 -5.54 -9.94
C ASN A 125 -20.79 -6.06 -10.36
N PRO A 126 -20.04 -6.66 -9.43
CA PRO A 126 -18.69 -7.13 -9.71
C PRO A 126 -18.71 -8.22 -10.79
N THR A 127 -17.72 -8.15 -11.69
CA THR A 127 -17.49 -9.16 -12.72
C THR A 127 -16.31 -10.06 -12.34
N PHE A 128 -16.01 -11.08 -13.14
CA PHE A 128 -14.88 -11.98 -12.85
C PHE A 128 -13.54 -11.23 -12.87
N GLY A 129 -12.70 -11.54 -11.87
CA GLY A 129 -11.33 -11.03 -11.75
C GLY A 129 -11.18 -9.79 -10.86
N ARG A 130 -9.97 -9.57 -10.34
CA ARG A 130 -9.64 -8.31 -9.66
C ARG A 130 -9.47 -7.22 -10.69
N GLN A 131 -10.21 -6.13 -10.52
CA GLN A 131 -10.18 -5.01 -11.45
C GLN A 131 -9.71 -3.74 -10.78
N LYS A 132 -9.08 -2.90 -11.58
CA LYS A 132 -8.58 -1.59 -11.21
C LYS A 132 -9.02 -0.65 -12.30
N PHE A 133 -9.83 0.33 -11.93
CA PHE A 133 -10.42 1.26 -12.88
C PHE A 133 -9.62 2.55 -12.93
N TYR A 134 -9.58 3.15 -14.10
CA TYR A 134 -8.92 4.43 -14.35
C TYR A 134 -10.01 5.43 -14.76
N ILE A 135 -10.55 6.14 -13.79
CA ILE A 135 -11.68 7.05 -13.95
C ILE A 135 -11.13 8.43 -14.32
N PRO A 136 -11.58 9.08 -15.41
CA PRO A 136 -11.23 10.47 -15.66
C PRO A 136 -11.60 11.34 -14.46
N THR A 137 -10.70 12.20 -14.01
CA THR A 137 -10.91 13.11 -12.87
C THR A 137 -12.16 13.98 -13.04
N LYS A 138 -12.53 14.34 -14.27
CA LYS A 138 -13.75 15.08 -14.60
C LYS A 138 -15.03 14.30 -14.29
N ALA A 139 -14.98 12.96 -14.38
CA ALA A 139 -16.11 12.08 -14.08
C ALA A 139 -16.13 11.63 -12.61
N PHE A 140 -15.07 11.87 -11.85
CA PHE A 140 -14.96 11.52 -10.43
C PHE A 140 -15.60 12.61 -9.55
N THR A 141 -16.92 12.71 -9.62
CA THR A 141 -17.73 13.76 -8.98
C THR A 141 -18.32 13.33 -7.63
N VAL A 142 -18.87 14.30 -6.88
CA VAL A 142 -19.62 14.04 -5.64
C VAL A 142 -20.76 13.04 -5.85
N ASP A 143 -21.47 13.13 -6.99
CA ASP A 143 -22.56 12.20 -7.32
C ASP A 143 -22.05 10.79 -7.60
N PHE A 144 -20.93 10.65 -8.31
CA PHE A 144 -20.32 9.35 -8.54
C PHE A 144 -19.85 8.71 -7.22
N ILE A 145 -19.21 9.48 -6.34
CA ILE A 145 -18.79 9.02 -5.01
C ILE A 145 -20.00 8.53 -4.22
N TYR A 146 -21.10 9.29 -4.23
CA TYR A 146 -22.35 8.89 -3.58
C TYR A 146 -22.90 7.57 -4.15
N GLN A 147 -22.85 7.39 -5.48
CA GLN A 147 -23.24 6.13 -6.11
C GLN A 147 -22.42 4.94 -5.60
N VAL A 148 -21.09 5.08 -5.50
CA VAL A 148 -20.20 4.04 -4.94
C VAL A 148 -20.56 3.73 -3.49
N CYS A 149 -20.75 4.76 -2.66
CA CYS A 149 -21.04 4.62 -1.23
C CYS A 149 -22.41 3.98 -0.96
N LYS A 150 -23.44 4.30 -1.74
CA LYS A 150 -24.78 3.70 -1.56
C LYS A 150 -24.91 2.31 -2.18
N PHE A 151 -24.03 1.95 -3.12
CA PHE A 151 -24.15 0.72 -3.89
C PHE A 151 -24.23 -0.53 -3.01
N ARG A 152 -25.12 -1.47 -3.36
CA ARG A 152 -25.33 -2.74 -2.66
C ARG A 152 -25.01 -3.89 -3.61
N PRO A 153 -23.71 -4.20 -3.81
CA PRO A 153 -23.29 -5.19 -4.79
C PRO A 153 -23.87 -6.56 -4.48
N GLN A 154 -24.29 -7.26 -5.52
CA GLN A 154 -24.74 -8.65 -5.46
C GLN A 154 -23.62 -9.59 -5.91
N ALA A 155 -23.46 -10.70 -5.20
CA ALA A 155 -22.60 -11.79 -5.63
C ALA A 155 -23.18 -12.46 -6.88
N MET A 156 -22.31 -13.02 -7.73
CA MET A 156 -22.74 -13.71 -8.96
C MET A 156 -23.69 -14.89 -8.71
N MET A 157 -23.61 -15.53 -7.53
CA MET A 157 -24.50 -16.62 -7.13
C MET A 157 -25.71 -16.13 -6.31
N GLY A 158 -25.96 -14.82 -6.29
CA GLY A 158 -27.00 -14.17 -5.51
C GLY A 158 -26.55 -13.80 -4.09
N GLY A 159 -27.22 -12.81 -3.52
CA GLY A 159 -26.97 -12.31 -2.17
C GLY A 159 -26.08 -11.05 -2.16
N GLU A 160 -26.38 -10.14 -1.22
CA GLU A 160 -25.64 -8.90 -1.03
C GLU A 160 -24.25 -9.17 -0.45
N ILE A 161 -23.23 -8.54 -1.03
CA ILE A 161 -21.87 -8.51 -0.50
C ILE A 161 -21.79 -7.42 0.57
N ARG A 162 -22.05 -7.79 1.82
CA ARG A 162 -22.15 -6.87 2.96
C ARG A 162 -20.81 -6.23 3.32
N GLU A 163 -19.71 -6.89 2.97
CA GLU A 163 -18.33 -6.42 3.15
C GLU A 163 -18.07 -5.11 2.41
N HIS A 164 -18.77 -4.85 1.30
CA HIS A 164 -18.66 -3.57 0.59
C HIS A 164 -19.01 -2.41 1.52
N GLN A 165 -20.15 -2.49 2.21
CA GLN A 165 -20.61 -1.43 3.11
C GLN A 165 -19.82 -1.36 4.41
N LYS A 166 -19.41 -2.52 4.95
CA LYS A 166 -18.72 -2.61 6.24
C LYS A 166 -17.25 -2.23 6.18
N GLU A 167 -16.58 -2.57 5.08
CA GLU A 167 -15.12 -2.47 4.98
C GLU A 167 -14.69 -1.59 3.80
N THR A 168 -15.25 -1.83 2.61
CA THR A 168 -14.80 -1.17 1.39
C THR A 168 -15.16 0.32 1.37
N VAL A 169 -16.39 0.69 1.74
CA VAL A 169 -16.85 2.09 1.77
C VAL A 169 -16.08 2.93 2.80
N PRO A 170 -15.91 2.51 4.07
CA PRO A 170 -15.10 3.26 5.03
C PRO A 170 -13.64 3.42 4.56
N LEU A 171 -13.02 2.37 4.04
CA LEU A 171 -11.66 2.43 3.52
C LEU A 171 -11.56 3.36 2.31
N PHE A 172 -12.56 3.33 1.42
CA PHE A 172 -12.66 4.24 0.29
C PHE A 172 -12.74 5.70 0.72
N LEU A 173 -13.60 6.03 1.68
CA LEU A 173 -13.75 7.38 2.20
C LEU A 173 -12.47 7.88 2.88
N ALA A 174 -11.80 7.04 3.66
CA ALA A 174 -10.50 7.38 4.26
C ALA A 174 -9.43 7.69 3.21
N HIS A 175 -9.36 6.90 2.13
CA HIS A 175 -8.44 7.19 1.03
C HIS A 175 -8.87 8.41 0.20
N LEU A 176 -10.17 8.69 0.08
CA LEU A 176 -10.69 9.88 -0.59
C LEU A 176 -10.28 11.15 0.14
N GLU A 177 -10.40 11.16 1.47
CA GLU A 177 -9.93 12.25 2.34
C GLU A 177 -8.43 12.50 2.17
N GLU A 178 -7.62 11.43 2.15
CA GLU A 178 -6.17 11.54 2.00
C GLU A 178 -5.76 12.06 0.62
N VAL A 179 -6.34 11.51 -0.45
CA VAL A 179 -5.88 11.77 -1.83
C VAL A 179 -6.58 12.99 -2.45
N PHE A 180 -7.83 13.27 -2.08
CA PHE A 180 -8.64 14.37 -2.60
C PHE A 180 -9.40 15.11 -1.48
N PRO A 181 -8.69 15.73 -0.51
CA PRO A 181 -9.32 16.32 0.68
C PRO A 181 -10.40 17.34 0.35
N ALA A 182 -10.16 18.23 -0.61
CA ALA A 182 -11.15 19.23 -1.02
C ALA A 182 -12.42 18.64 -1.67
N LEU A 183 -12.32 17.46 -2.30
CA LEU A 183 -13.48 16.76 -2.86
C LEU A 183 -14.23 15.99 -1.76
N PHE A 184 -13.50 15.41 -0.81
CA PHE A 184 -14.09 14.80 0.38
C PHE A 184 -14.89 15.81 1.19
N GLU A 185 -14.34 17.00 1.47
CA GLU A 185 -15.05 18.08 2.18
C GLU A 185 -16.37 18.46 1.50
N LYS A 186 -16.36 18.59 0.16
CA LYS A 186 -17.59 18.85 -0.61
C LYS A 186 -18.58 17.71 -0.53
N PHE A 187 -18.09 16.46 -0.56
CA PHE A 187 -18.92 15.27 -0.47
C PHE A 187 -19.62 15.20 0.90
N VAL A 188 -18.90 15.34 2.01
CA VAL A 188 -19.50 15.28 3.37
C VAL A 188 -20.36 16.49 3.70
N ALA A 189 -20.11 17.65 3.09
CA ALA A 189 -21.01 18.80 3.18
C ALA A 189 -22.34 18.55 2.48
N THR A 190 -22.35 17.72 1.43
CA THR A 190 -23.55 17.37 0.66
C THR A 190 -24.29 16.18 1.29
N TYR A 191 -23.55 15.17 1.74
CA TYR A 191 -24.05 13.93 2.33
C TYR A 191 -23.45 13.71 3.72
N ALA A 192 -23.99 14.43 4.71
CA ALA A 192 -23.46 14.47 6.06
C ALA A 192 -23.47 13.11 6.78
N GLU A 193 -24.30 12.15 6.34
CA GLU A 193 -24.33 10.79 6.86
C GLU A 193 -23.02 10.01 6.65
N TYR A 194 -22.18 10.43 5.70
CA TYR A 194 -20.86 9.85 5.46
C TYR A 194 -19.73 10.60 6.18
N ASN A 195 -20.03 11.64 6.96
CA ASN A 195 -19.09 12.30 7.85
C ASN A 195 -18.87 11.48 9.13
N VAL A 196 -18.49 10.21 8.95
CA VAL A 196 -18.16 9.31 10.04
C VAL A 196 -16.66 9.44 10.26
N LYS A 197 -16.23 9.68 11.51
CA LYS A 197 -14.81 9.70 11.82
C LYS A 197 -14.19 8.36 11.40
N PRO A 198 -13.14 8.37 10.58
CA PRO A 198 -12.49 7.15 10.13
C PRO A 198 -11.91 6.38 11.33
N GLU A 199 -12.24 5.09 11.39
CA GLU A 199 -11.66 4.15 12.33
C GLU A 199 -10.40 3.55 11.69
N TYR A 200 -9.24 4.01 12.14
CA TYR A 200 -7.92 3.59 11.70
C TYR A 200 -7.36 2.44 12.54
N VAL A 201 -7.98 2.08 13.67
CA VAL A 201 -7.52 0.97 14.52
C VAL A 201 -7.39 -0.32 13.70
N GLY A 202 -6.21 -0.93 13.76
CA GLY A 202 -5.86 -2.12 12.99
C GLY A 202 -5.14 -1.86 11.66
N ARG A 203 -5.14 -0.61 11.16
CA ARG A 203 -4.42 -0.24 9.93
C ARG A 203 -2.91 -0.15 10.13
N LYS A 204 -2.13 -0.33 9.06
CA LYS A 204 -0.66 -0.25 9.08
C LYS A 204 -0.14 1.07 8.52
N VAL A 205 0.78 1.68 9.24
CA VAL A 205 1.32 3.02 8.96
C VAL A 205 2.83 3.07 9.15
N LEU A 206 3.49 4.02 8.49
CA LEU A 206 4.88 4.36 8.79
C LEU A 206 4.96 5.06 10.15
N LEU A 207 5.70 4.48 11.09
CA LEU A 207 5.79 4.98 12.47
C LEU A 207 6.23 6.44 12.53
N LYS A 208 7.18 6.85 11.69
CA LYS A 208 7.69 8.23 11.67
C LYS A 208 6.68 9.29 11.25
N THR A 209 5.52 8.86 10.74
CA THR A 209 4.45 9.74 10.28
C THR A 209 3.28 9.82 11.27
N LEU A 210 3.36 9.09 12.39
CA LEU A 210 2.42 9.20 13.51
C LEU A 210 2.85 10.32 14.45
N GLN A 211 1.86 10.90 15.13
CA GLN A 211 2.14 11.84 16.22
C GLN A 211 2.67 11.13 17.47
N PRO A 212 3.40 11.86 18.35
CA PRO A 212 3.88 11.30 19.60
C PRO A 212 2.75 10.67 20.42
N SER A 213 2.89 9.38 20.71
CA SER A 213 1.82 8.57 21.30
C SER A 213 2.35 7.22 21.78
N TYR A 214 1.56 6.52 22.60
CA TYR A 214 1.87 5.13 22.91
C TYR A 214 1.50 4.23 21.73
N VAL A 215 2.43 3.38 21.30
CA VAL A 215 2.22 2.35 20.27
C VAL A 215 2.35 0.96 20.89
N GLU A 216 1.54 0.01 20.40
CA GLU A 216 1.66 -1.40 20.79
C GLU A 216 2.53 -2.16 19.80
N TYR A 217 3.50 -2.90 20.32
CA TYR A 217 4.25 -3.88 19.54
C TYR A 217 3.79 -5.28 19.93
N LYS A 218 3.56 -6.15 18.93
CA LYS A 218 3.23 -7.57 19.16
C LYS A 218 4.08 -8.45 18.24
N SER A 219 5.12 -9.06 18.80
CA SER A 219 5.98 -10.04 18.16
C SER A 219 5.73 -11.43 18.70
N ARG A 220 5.69 -12.42 17.79
CA ARG A 220 5.71 -13.84 18.16
C ARG A 220 7.11 -14.31 18.52
N ASP A 221 8.13 -13.74 17.88
CA ASP A 221 9.54 -14.10 18.06
C ASP A 221 10.13 -13.47 19.33
N TYR A 222 9.61 -12.30 19.72
CA TYR A 222 10.04 -11.60 20.91
C TYR A 222 8.86 -11.17 21.80
N PRO A 223 8.10 -12.13 22.36
CA PRO A 223 6.87 -11.83 23.11
C PRO A 223 7.12 -11.01 24.38
N LYS A 224 8.34 -11.01 24.89
CA LYS A 224 8.79 -10.19 26.03
C LYS A 224 8.89 -8.69 25.75
N PHE A 225 8.77 -8.27 24.49
CA PHE A 225 8.68 -6.85 24.10
C PHE A 225 7.25 -6.50 23.68
N ASN A 226 6.27 -7.39 23.92
CA ASN A 226 4.87 -7.15 23.57
C ASN A 226 4.22 -6.21 24.57
N GLU A 227 4.62 -4.96 24.53
CA GLU A 227 4.27 -3.95 25.51
C GLU A 227 4.01 -2.59 24.82
N LYS A 228 3.57 -1.62 25.62
CA LYS A 228 3.35 -0.26 25.15
C LYS A 228 4.67 0.50 25.14
N TRP A 229 5.00 1.09 24.01
CA TRP A 229 6.18 1.95 23.84
C TRP A 229 5.71 3.37 23.58
N TYR A 230 6.35 4.36 24.19
CA TYR A 230 6.07 5.75 23.89
C TYR A 230 6.91 6.22 22.71
N TRP A 231 6.26 6.62 21.62
CA TRP A 231 6.87 7.27 20.46
C TRP A 231 6.90 8.78 20.69
N ASP A 232 8.07 9.41 20.57
CA ASP A 232 8.23 10.87 20.73
C ASP A 232 8.40 11.62 19.39
N GLY A 233 8.36 10.92 18.25
CA GLY A 233 8.67 11.48 16.93
C GLY A 233 10.06 11.10 16.39
N GLU A 234 10.95 10.59 17.23
CA GLU A 234 12.28 10.15 16.84
C GLU A 234 12.69 8.79 17.46
N LEU A 235 12.34 8.59 18.73
CA LEU A 235 12.71 7.45 19.55
C LEU A 235 11.46 6.77 20.11
N LEU A 236 11.52 5.44 20.19
CA LEU A 236 10.61 4.66 21.01
C LEU A 236 11.23 4.45 22.37
N THR A 237 10.52 4.85 23.41
CA THR A 237 10.93 4.72 24.82
C THR A 237 10.08 3.65 25.50
N TYR A 238 10.77 2.75 26.19
CA TYR A 238 10.18 1.76 27.09
C TYR A 238 10.53 2.14 28.52
N ASP A 239 9.49 2.38 29.32
CA ASP A 239 9.56 2.98 30.64
C ASP A 239 9.34 1.99 31.79
N SER A 240 8.81 0.78 31.56
CA SER A 240 8.69 -0.23 32.62
C SER A 240 8.44 -1.67 32.11
N GLY A 241 9.11 -2.65 32.74
CA GLY A 241 8.82 -4.10 32.63
C GLY A 241 10.09 -4.99 32.60
N TYR A 242 9.92 -6.32 32.56
CA TYR A 242 11.00 -7.30 32.74
C TYR A 242 11.50 -7.89 31.41
N LEU A 243 12.62 -7.39 30.92
CA LEU A 243 13.20 -7.82 29.65
C LEU A 243 14.08 -9.06 29.79
N LYS A 244 13.55 -10.28 29.60
CA LYS A 244 14.39 -11.51 29.45
C LYS A 244 15.31 -11.45 28.21
N LEU A 245 16.28 -10.55 28.17
CA LEU A 245 17.28 -10.42 27.13
C LEU A 245 18.27 -11.58 27.26
N GLY A 246 18.55 -12.28 26.15
CA GLY A 246 19.66 -13.25 26.07
C GLY A 246 21.05 -12.59 26.12
N ALA A 247 21.09 -11.30 26.44
CA ALA A 247 22.27 -10.46 26.60
C ALA A 247 22.31 -9.86 28.02
N SER A 248 21.75 -10.56 29.01
CA SER A 248 21.80 -10.15 30.40
C SER A 248 23.24 -10.22 30.93
N VAL A 249 23.81 -9.07 31.29
CA VAL A 249 25.12 -8.96 31.97
C VAL A 249 25.01 -9.49 33.42
N THR A 250 23.82 -9.44 34.01
CA THR A 250 23.50 -9.92 35.35
C THR A 250 22.06 -10.44 35.41
N LYS A 251 21.76 -11.32 36.38
CA LYS A 251 20.41 -11.84 36.65
C LYS A 251 19.53 -10.87 37.45
N ASP A 252 20.16 -9.91 38.12
CA ASP A 252 19.51 -8.89 38.95
C ASP A 252 19.65 -7.52 38.28
N TYR A 253 18.63 -7.10 37.54
CA TYR A 253 18.58 -5.79 36.89
C TYR A 253 17.16 -5.24 36.88
N GLU A 254 17.08 -3.91 36.83
CA GLU A 254 15.87 -3.17 36.49
C GLU A 254 16.11 -2.38 35.20
N VAL A 255 15.09 -2.28 34.36
CA VAL A 255 15.14 -1.44 33.16
C VAL A 255 14.76 -0.03 33.59
N VAL A 256 15.75 0.85 33.70
CA VAL A 256 15.50 2.27 34.03
C VAL A 256 14.88 2.99 32.82
N VAL A 257 15.52 2.86 31.65
CA VAL A 257 15.01 3.37 30.36
C VAL A 257 15.63 2.53 29.24
N LEU A 258 14.80 2.08 28.28
CA LEU A 258 15.28 1.54 27.02
C LEU A 258 14.77 2.40 25.86
N LYS A 259 15.68 2.91 25.03
CA LYS A 259 15.35 3.71 23.84
C LYS A 259 15.83 3.00 22.58
N ILE A 260 14.98 2.99 21.56
CA ILE A 260 15.34 2.50 20.23
C ILE A 260 15.02 3.59 19.20
N ARG A 261 15.90 3.71 18.19
CA ARG A 261 15.67 4.58 17.04
C ARG A 261 15.22 3.72 15.84
N PRO A 262 13.96 3.79 15.42
CA PRO A 262 13.47 3.05 14.27
C PRO A 262 14.08 3.55 12.95
N ALA A 263 14.23 2.64 11.99
CA ALA A 263 14.55 3.01 10.61
C ALA A 263 13.37 3.73 9.94
N ASP A 264 13.62 4.47 8.85
CA ASP A 264 12.59 5.27 8.16
C ASP A 264 11.40 4.43 7.66
N GLY A 265 11.66 3.18 7.27
CA GLY A 265 10.64 2.24 6.81
C GLY A 265 9.94 1.44 7.92
N ALA A 266 10.06 1.83 9.19
CA ALA A 266 9.42 1.11 10.29
C ALA A 266 7.89 1.22 10.20
N VAL A 267 7.20 0.07 10.25
CA VAL A 267 5.74 -0.03 10.15
C VAL A 267 5.17 -0.47 11.48
N VAL A 268 4.09 0.19 11.92
CA VAL A 268 3.31 -0.20 13.11
C VAL A 268 1.83 -0.31 12.77
N THR A 269 1.08 -0.99 13.64
CA THR A 269 -0.38 -1.04 13.55
C THR A 269 -0.97 0.04 14.47
N VAL A 270 -1.89 0.83 13.93
CA VAL A 270 -2.63 1.83 14.70
C VAL A 270 -3.48 1.12 15.76
N SER A 271 -3.31 1.53 17.02
CA SER A 271 -4.09 1.02 18.15
C SER A 271 -5.10 2.03 18.69
N ASP A 272 -4.94 3.30 18.31
CA ASP A 272 -5.82 4.40 18.69
C ASP A 272 -5.86 5.42 17.55
N ASN A 273 -7.06 5.91 17.20
CA ASN A 273 -7.25 6.90 16.13
C ASN A 273 -6.53 8.20 16.39
N ASP A 274 -6.36 8.56 17.67
CA ASP A 274 -5.63 9.76 18.04
C ASP A 274 -4.14 9.64 17.70
N GLN A 275 -3.62 8.48 17.27
CA GLN A 275 -2.23 8.40 16.77
C GLN A 275 -2.06 9.00 15.38
N VAL A 276 -3.15 9.06 14.60
CA VAL A 276 -3.14 9.38 13.17
C VAL A 276 -3.30 10.88 12.98
N THR A 277 -2.47 11.43 12.10
CA THR A 277 -2.57 12.82 11.65
C THR A 277 -2.79 12.85 10.14
N LYS A 278 -3.08 14.05 9.61
CA LYS A 278 -3.18 14.28 8.16
C LYS A 278 -1.91 13.90 7.38
N ASP A 279 -0.75 13.88 8.04
CA ASP A 279 0.55 13.59 7.42
C ASP A 279 0.93 12.10 7.57
N THR A 280 0.07 11.29 8.19
CA THR A 280 0.30 9.85 8.39
C THR A 280 0.23 9.07 7.09
N VAL A 281 1.26 8.26 6.83
CA VAL A 281 1.39 7.46 5.61
C VAL A 281 1.00 6.01 5.90
N PHE A 282 -0.14 5.58 5.37
CA PHE A 282 -0.60 4.19 5.39
C PHE A 282 0.12 3.32 4.37
N VAL A 283 0.43 2.07 4.75
CA VAL A 283 1.19 1.10 3.94
C VAL A 283 0.45 -0.22 3.70
N ASP A 284 -0.79 -0.33 4.17
CA ASP A 284 -1.69 -1.47 3.96
C ASP A 284 -2.60 -1.32 2.75
#